data_AF-A0A3C1L9A5-F1
#
_entry.id   AF-A0A3C1L9A5-F1
#
_cell.length_a   1.000
_cell.length_b   1.000
_cell.length_c   1.000
_cell.angle_alpha   90.00
_cell.angle_beta   90.00
_cell.angle_gamma   90.00
#
_symmetry.space_group_name_H-M   'P 1'
#
loop_
_entity.id
_entity.type
_entity.pdbx_description
1 polymer ?
#
loop_
_entity_poly.entity_id
_entity_poly.type
_entity_poly.pdbx_seq_one_letter_code
_entity_poly.pdbx_strand_id
1 'polypeptide(L)'
;MAARGLWQTTDLAPLLAERGIELSSTQVYRLVTQTPERLSLRILMALCDALECTSTDLIEPVAEAIPARKRAASGAGSDTAGEVRALRPKRARIVPDP
;
A
#
# COMPACT_ATOMS: atom_id res chain seq x y z
N MET A 1 -14.69 -3.49 -17.99
CA MET A 1 -14.58 -4.30 -19.23
C MET A 1 -15.81 -4.18 -20.12
N ALA A 2 -16.99 -4.67 -19.70
CA ALA A 2 -18.21 -4.64 -20.53
C ALA A 2 -18.60 -3.24 -21.04
N ALA A 3 -18.41 -2.19 -20.22
CA ALA A 3 -18.63 -0.80 -20.62
C ALA A 3 -17.78 -0.36 -21.84
N ARG A 4 -16.70 -1.08 -22.16
CA ARG A 4 -15.83 -0.86 -23.32
C ARG A 4 -15.96 -1.95 -24.38
N GLY A 5 -17.06 -2.71 -24.35
CA GLY A 5 -17.34 -3.76 -25.34
C GLY A 5 -16.46 -5.01 -25.22
N LEU A 6 -15.68 -5.14 -24.14
CA LEU A 6 -14.86 -6.32 -23.87
C LEU A 6 -15.70 -7.32 -23.06
N TRP A 7 -16.02 -8.46 -23.66
CA TRP A 7 -16.92 -9.47 -23.09
C TRP A 7 -16.17 -10.71 -22.61
N GLN A 8 -14.97 -10.94 -23.12
CA GLN A 8 -14.09 -12.01 -22.70
C GLN A 8 -12.81 -11.45 -22.09
N THR A 9 -12.26 -12.13 -21.08
CA THR A 9 -10.99 -11.72 -20.46
C THR A 9 -9.84 -11.74 -21.47
N THR A 10 -9.89 -12.66 -22.44
CA THR A 10 -8.93 -12.77 -23.54
C THR A 10 -8.87 -11.52 -24.42
N ASP A 11 -9.94 -10.72 -24.47
CA ASP A 11 -9.98 -9.49 -25.26
C ASP A 11 -9.01 -8.43 -24.71
N LEU A 12 -8.58 -8.57 -23.45
CA LEU A 12 -7.65 -7.65 -22.79
C LEU A 12 -6.18 -7.89 -23.17
N ALA A 13 -5.83 -9.13 -23.56
CA ALA A 13 -4.46 -9.50 -23.90
C ALA A 13 -3.84 -8.65 -25.02
N PRO A 14 -4.49 -8.46 -26.20
CA PRO A 14 -3.93 -7.61 -27.25
C PRO A 14 -3.78 -6.14 -26.81
N LEU A 15 -4.73 -5.62 -26.03
CA LEU A 15 -4.68 -4.24 -25.54
C LEU A 15 -3.50 -4.00 -24.58
N LEU A 16 -3.16 -4.99 -23.76
CA LEU A 16 -1.98 -4.92 -22.90
C LEU A 16 -0.69 -5.07 -23.70
N ALA A 17 -0.67 -5.89 -24.74
CA ALA A 17 0.48 -6.06 -25.62
C ALA A 17 0.84 -4.77 -26.38
N GLU A 18 -0.15 -3.99 -26.82
CA GLU A 18 0.05 -2.64 -27.42
C GLU A 18 0.79 -1.68 -26.47
N ARG A 19 0.69 -1.90 -25.15
CA ARG A 19 1.36 -1.12 -24.10
C ARG A 19 2.68 -1.76 -23.65
N GLY A 20 3.16 -2.76 -24.38
CA GLY A 20 4.38 -3.51 -24.11
C GLY A 20 4.28 -4.44 -22.89
N ILE A 21 3.07 -4.93 -22.59
CA ILE A 21 2.81 -5.91 -21.52
C ILE A 21 2.28 -7.19 -22.15
N GLU A 22 3.15 -8.17 -22.28
CA GLU A 22 2.78 -9.51 -22.72
C GLU A 22 2.42 -10.39 -21.51
N LEU A 23 1.19 -10.89 -21.48
CA LEU A 23 0.71 -11.82 -20.48
C LEU A 23 0.08 -13.02 -21.16
N SER A 24 0.23 -14.21 -20.56
CA SER A 24 -0.50 -15.39 -20.99
C SER A 24 -1.99 -15.25 -20.73
N SER A 25 -2.81 -16.00 -21.47
CA SER A 25 -4.27 -16.03 -21.27
C SER A 25 -4.66 -16.36 -19.83
N THR A 26 -3.94 -17.30 -19.19
CA THR A 26 -4.13 -17.65 -17.77
C THR A 26 -3.78 -16.47 -16.85
N GLN A 27 -2.71 -15.72 -17.12
CA GLN A 27 -2.35 -14.54 -16.32
C GLN A 27 -3.43 -13.46 -16.42
N VAL A 28 -3.91 -13.18 -17.63
CA VAL A 28 -5.02 -12.23 -17.87
C VAL A 28 -6.30 -12.71 -17.17
N TYR A 29 -6.63 -14.00 -17.29
CA TYR A 29 -7.79 -14.57 -16.62
C TYR A 29 -7.73 -14.38 -15.10
N ARG A 30 -6.61 -14.73 -14.44
CA ARG A 30 -6.47 -14.53 -13.00
C ARG A 30 -6.53 -13.07 -12.60
N LEU A 31 -5.92 -12.17 -13.37
CA LEU A 31 -5.93 -10.73 -13.11
C LEU A 31 -7.35 -10.16 -13.05
N VAL A 32 -8.26 -10.68 -13.88
CA VAL A 32 -9.64 -10.21 -13.96
C VAL A 32 -10.57 -10.95 -12.99
N THR A 33 -10.30 -12.22 -12.70
CA THR A 33 -11.22 -13.08 -11.92
C THR A 33 -10.83 -13.28 -10.46
N GLN A 34 -9.61 -12.91 -10.08
CA GLN A 34 -9.07 -13.09 -8.73
C GLN A 34 -8.48 -11.78 -8.22
N THR A 35 -8.50 -11.59 -6.89
CA THR A 35 -7.82 -10.46 -6.25
C THR A 35 -6.32 -10.76 -6.14
N PRO A 36 -5.44 -10.01 -6.83
CA PRO A 36 -4.01 -10.23 -6.73
C PRO A 36 -3.45 -9.71 -5.40
N GLU A 37 -2.54 -10.46 -4.77
CA GLU A 37 -1.81 -9.97 -3.58
C GLU A 37 -0.77 -8.89 -3.93
N ARG A 38 -0.24 -8.94 -5.16
CA ARG A 38 0.79 -8.02 -5.66
C ARG A 38 0.51 -7.72 -7.13
N LEU A 39 0.68 -6.47 -7.50
CA LEU A 39 0.50 -6.00 -8.86
C LEU A 39 1.54 -4.92 -9.17
N SER A 40 2.13 -4.96 -10.37
CA SER A 40 3.11 -3.94 -10.77
C SER A 40 2.39 -2.66 -11.19
N LEU A 41 2.96 -1.51 -10.87
CA LEU A 41 2.39 -0.21 -11.30
C LEU A 41 2.31 -0.09 -12.82
N ARG A 42 3.25 -0.71 -13.56
CA ARG A 42 3.21 -0.74 -15.03
C ARG A 42 1.97 -1.45 -15.54
N ILE A 43 1.62 -2.61 -14.96
CA ILE A 43 0.40 -3.35 -15.30
C ILE A 43 -0.84 -2.53 -14.90
N LEU A 44 -0.84 -1.91 -13.71
CA LEU A 44 -1.95 -1.05 -13.28
C LEU A 44 -2.23 0.07 -14.30
N MET A 45 -1.19 0.80 -14.68
CA MET A 45 -1.34 1.92 -15.62
C MET A 45 -1.77 1.44 -17.00
N ALA A 46 -1.27 0.28 -17.45
CA ALA A 46 -1.70 -0.30 -18.71
C ALA A 46 -3.17 -0.74 -18.66
N LEU A 47 -3.66 -1.27 -17.53
CA LEU A 47 -5.08 -1.58 -17.35
C LEU A 47 -5.93 -0.33 -17.36
N CYS A 48 -5.53 0.71 -16.62
CA CYS A 48 -6.23 2.00 -16.59
C CYS A 48 -6.38 2.57 -18.01
N ASP A 49 -5.29 2.61 -18.78
CA ASP A 49 -5.29 3.10 -20.15
C ASP A 49 -6.08 2.16 -21.09
N ALA A 50 -5.85 0.86 -20.99
CA ALA A 50 -6.57 -0.15 -21.77
C ALA A 50 -8.04 -0.31 -21.37
N LEU A 51 -8.52 0.32 -20.30
CA LEU A 51 -9.90 0.32 -19.84
C LEU A 51 -10.49 1.74 -19.72
N GLU A 52 -9.76 2.76 -20.19
CA GLU A 52 -10.12 4.18 -20.09
C GLU A 52 -10.70 4.58 -18.72
N CYS A 53 -10.03 4.14 -17.66
CA CYS A 53 -10.44 4.39 -16.28
C CYS A 53 -9.26 4.87 -15.43
N THR A 54 -9.56 5.32 -14.22
CA THR A 54 -8.58 5.74 -13.24
C THR A 54 -8.26 4.61 -12.27
N SER A 55 -7.15 4.73 -11.53
CA SER A 55 -6.75 3.71 -10.55
C SER A 55 -7.80 3.51 -9.44
N THR A 56 -8.55 4.55 -9.09
CA THR A 56 -9.63 4.49 -8.09
C THR A 56 -10.85 3.69 -8.57
N ASP A 57 -11.01 3.50 -9.87
CA ASP A 57 -12.05 2.65 -10.44
C ASP A 57 -11.69 1.16 -10.36
N LEU A 58 -10.40 0.83 -10.15
CA LEU A 58 -9.87 -0.53 -10.09
C LEU A 58 -9.46 -0.96 -8.66
N ILE A 59 -9.06 -0.01 -7.82
CA ILE A 59 -8.53 -0.27 -6.48
C ILE A 59 -9.21 0.66 -5.47
N GLU A 60 -9.79 0.05 -4.43
CA GLU A 60 -10.33 0.76 -3.28
C GLU A 60 -9.30 0.73 -2.13
N PRO A 61 -8.78 1.89 -1.68
CA PRO A 61 -7.86 1.93 -0.55
C PRO A 61 -8.59 1.62 0.75
N VAL A 62 -8.31 0.46 1.34
CA VAL A 62 -8.85 0.08 2.65
C VAL A 62 -7.89 0.56 3.74
N ALA A 63 -8.39 1.38 4.66
CA ALA A 63 -7.65 1.71 5.86
C ALA A 63 -7.57 0.49 6.77
N GLU A 64 -6.38 -0.09 6.90
CA GLU A 64 -6.16 -1.15 7.88
C GLU A 64 -6.22 -0.55 9.28
N ALA A 65 -7.11 -1.06 10.13
CA ALA A 65 -7.26 -0.58 11.50
C ALA A 65 -6.03 -0.95 12.31
N ILE A 66 -5.04 -0.05 12.34
CA ILE A 66 -3.90 -0.18 13.25
C ILE A 66 -4.47 -0.16 14.67
N PRO A 67 -4.29 -1.23 15.48
CA PRO A 67 -4.80 -1.23 16.83
C PRO A 67 -4.22 -0.03 17.56
N ALA A 68 -5.11 0.85 18.03
CA ALA A 68 -4.71 2.04 18.75
C ALA A 68 -3.76 1.62 19.88
N ARG A 69 -2.53 2.12 19.85
CA ARG A 69 -1.56 1.88 20.92
C ARG A 69 -2.22 2.35 22.21
N LYS A 70 -2.59 1.42 23.09
CA LYS A 70 -3.14 1.74 24.41
C LYS A 70 -2.14 2.68 25.06
N ARG A 71 -2.52 3.96 25.22
CA ARG A 71 -1.78 4.86 26.11
C ARG A 71 -1.90 4.21 27.48
N ALA A 72 -0.79 3.77 28.04
CA ALA A 72 -0.76 3.45 29.46
C ALA A 72 -1.25 4.71 30.18
N ALA A 73 -2.39 4.61 30.84
CA ALA A 73 -2.81 5.65 31.77
C ALA A 73 -1.68 5.78 32.78
N SER A 74 -1.10 6.98 32.89
CA SER A 74 -0.19 7.29 33.99
C SER A 74 -1.02 7.31 35.27
N GLY A 75 -1.17 6.14 35.89
CA GLY A 75 -1.92 5.93 37.12
C GLY A 75 -1.62 4.55 37.68
N ALA A 76 -0.87 4.52 38.79
CA ALA A 76 -0.33 3.35 39.52
C ALA A 76 0.81 2.60 38.81
N GLY A 77 1.99 3.22 38.82
CA GLY A 77 3.24 2.52 38.51
C GLY A 77 3.58 1.53 39.62
N SER A 78 3.89 0.29 39.22
CA SER A 78 4.90 -0.50 39.91
C SER A 78 6.19 0.31 40.01
N ASP A 79 6.86 0.18 41.14
CA ASP A 79 7.93 1.04 41.66
C ASP A 79 9.29 0.97 40.90
N THR A 80 9.28 0.86 39.57
CA THR A 80 10.48 0.86 38.72
C THR A 80 10.65 2.16 37.90
N ALA A 81 9.65 3.05 37.92
CA ALA A 81 9.71 4.34 37.24
C ALA A 81 10.66 5.35 37.91
N GLY A 82 11.02 5.14 39.19
CA GLY A 82 11.96 5.98 39.93
C GLY A 82 13.40 5.87 39.41
N GLU A 83 13.84 4.67 39.04
CA GLU A 83 15.20 4.38 38.58
C GLU A 83 15.50 5.00 37.21
N VAL A 84 14.55 4.93 36.27
CA VAL A 84 14.73 5.50 34.92
C VAL A 84 14.67 7.04 34.95
N ARG A 85 13.98 7.63 35.93
CA ARG A 85 13.95 9.09 36.13
C ARG A 85 15.29 9.64 36.64
N ALA A 86 16.05 8.82 37.37
CA ALA A 86 17.40 9.15 37.84
C ALA A 86 18.45 9.09 36.71
N LEU A 87 18.20 8.33 35.64
CA LEU A 87 19.07 8.23 34.45
C LEU A 87 18.80 9.30 33.39
N ARG A 88 18.22 10.45 33.75
CA ARG A 88 17.98 11.53 32.80
C ARG A 88 19.30 12.25 32.46
N PRO A 89 19.71 12.32 31.18
CA PRO A 89 20.92 13.01 30.79
C PRO A 89 20.83 14.51 31.12
N LYS A 90 21.89 15.04 31.74
CA LYS A 90 22.02 16.47 32.04
C LYS A 90 22.13 17.25 30.73
N ARG A 91 21.43 18.38 30.61
CA ARG A 91 21.51 19.25 29.42
C ARG A 91 22.96 19.67 29.19
N ALA A 92 23.45 19.43 27.97
CA ALA A 92 24.76 19.92 27.55
C ALA A 92 24.77 21.45 27.53
N ARG A 93 25.88 22.04 27.97
CA ARG A 93 26.15 23.47 27.86
C ARG A 93 27.21 23.64 26.77
N ILE A 94 26.86 24.33 25.69
CA ILE A 94 27.80 24.61 24.61
C ILE A 94 28.66 25.77 25.05
N VAL A 95 29.98 25.55 25.14
CA VAL A 95 30.98 26.59 25.37
C VAL A 95 31.64 26.85 24.01
N PRO A 96 31.83 28.11 23.59
CA PRO A 96 32.54 28.39 22.35
C PRO A 96 33.99 27.89 22.45
N ASP A 97 34.47 27.27 21.37
CA ASP A 97 35.86 26.79 21.22
C ASP A 97 36.84 27.97 21.24
N PRO A 98 38.08 27.79 21.75
CA PRO A 98 39.07 28.86 21.85
C PRO A 98 39.67 29.28 20.50
#